data_AF-D9CI82-F1
#
_entry.id   AF-D9CI82-F1
#
_cell.length_a   1.000
_cell.length_b   1.000
_cell.length_c   1.000
_cell.angle_alpha   90.00
_cell.angle_beta   90.00
_cell.angle_gamma   90.00
#
_symmetry.space_group_name_H-M   'P 1'
#
loop_
_entity.id
_entity.type
_entity.pdbx_description
1 polymer ?
#
loop_
_entity_poly.entity_id
_entity_poly.type
_entity_poly.pdbx_seq_one_letter_code
_entity_poly.pdbx_strand_id
1 'polypeptide(L)' 'RWQWNATVGSLLDRPGRQGDWGYVNTDGLGIFDYMQWIEDVGMIPIMAVWSGYSLNNVALAEASLQPYIQQAIDQ' A
#
# COMPACT_ATOMS: atom_id res chain seq x y z
N ARG A 1 8.09 -2.53 0.44
CA ARG A 1 7.02 -1.85 -0.32
C ARG A 1 5.73 -1.83 0.49
N TRP A 2 4.81 -0.92 0.18
CA TRP A 2 3.46 -0.91 0.74
C TRP A 2 2.54 -1.91 0.01
N GLN A 3 1.54 -2.45 0.71
CA GLN A 3 0.59 -3.47 0.23
C GLN A 3 -0.81 -3.14 0.75
N TRP A 4 -1.73 -2.74 -0.12
CA TRP A 4 -3.07 -2.29 0.29
C TRP A 4 -3.81 -3.33 1.15
N ASN A 5 -3.73 -4.60 0.73
CA ASN A 5 -4.43 -5.72 1.37
C ASN A 5 -3.86 -6.08 2.76
N ALA A 6 -2.62 -5.67 3.07
CA ALA A 6 -2.04 -5.82 4.41
C ALA A 6 -2.47 -4.70 5.38
N THR A 7 -3.22 -3.71 4.88
CA THR A 7 -3.66 -2.52 5.64
C THR A 7 -5.15 -2.51 5.93
N VAL A 8 -5.89 -3.55 5.55
CA VAL A 8 -7.34 -3.66 5.74
C VAL A 8 -7.69 -4.81 6.68
N GLY A 9 -8.95 -4.92 7.07
CA GLY A 9 -9.41 -5.95 8.01
C GLY A 9 -9.03 -5.66 9.46
N SER A 10 -9.12 -6.68 10.31
CA SER A 10 -8.81 -6.61 11.75
C SER A 10 -7.35 -6.21 11.98
N LEU A 11 -7.09 -5.35 12.97
CA LEU A 11 -5.73 -4.99 13.37
C LEU A 11 -4.89 -6.20 13.79
N LEU A 12 -5.52 -7.29 14.25
CA LEU A 12 -4.83 -8.54 14.61
C LEU A 12 -4.21 -9.24 13.40
N ASP A 13 -4.75 -8.99 12.20
CA ASP A 13 -4.30 -9.60 10.95
C ASP A 13 -3.40 -8.66 10.13
N ARG A 14 -3.18 -7.42 10.59
CA ARG A 14 -2.30 -6.45 9.94
C ARG A 14 -0.86 -6.62 10.45
N PRO A 15 0.07 -7.12 9.63
CA PRO A 15 1.44 -7.39 10.07
C PRO A 15 2.29 -6.11 10.25
N GLY A 16 1.84 -4.99 9.67
CA GLY A 16 2.66 -3.79 9.51
C GLY A 16 3.85 -4.03 8.57
N ARG A 17 4.77 -3.06 8.54
CA ARG A 17 5.99 -3.10 7.71
C ARG A 17 7.04 -2.13 8.23
N GLN A 18 8.31 -2.35 7.87
CA GLN A 18 9.30 -1.29 7.98
C GLN A 18 9.01 -0.19 6.94
N GLY A 19 8.90 1.05 7.39
CA GLY A 19 8.74 2.23 6.54
C GLY A 19 10.08 2.72 6.00
N ASP A 20 10.01 3.62 5.03
CA ASP A 20 11.18 4.18 4.36
C ASP A 20 11.83 5.35 5.14
N TRP A 21 11.30 5.65 6.34
CA TRP A 21 11.74 6.74 7.22
C TRP A 21 12.33 6.27 8.55
N GLY A 22 12.87 5.05 8.59
CA GLY A 22 13.64 4.55 9.74
C GLY A 22 12.83 3.97 10.89
N TYR A 23 11.50 3.82 10.73
CA TYR A 23 10.63 3.22 11.76
C TYR A 23 9.56 2.29 11.16
N VAL A 24 8.98 1.45 12.02
CA VAL A 24 7.90 0.52 11.68
C VAL A 24 6.60 1.28 11.49
N ASN A 25 5.88 0.98 10.42
CA ASN A 25 4.50 1.36 10.22
C ASN A 25 3.63 0.19 10.66
N THR A 26 2.67 0.44 11.54
CA THR A 26 1.71 -0.60 11.97
C THR A 26 0.68 -0.93 10.89
N ASP A 27 0.56 -0.06 9.87
CA ASP A 27 -0.51 -0.08 8.88
C ASP A 27 -1.93 -0.05 9.50
N GLY A 28 -2.03 0.50 10.73
CA GLY A 28 -3.30 0.83 11.36
C GLY A 28 -4.01 2.01 10.68
N LEU A 29 -3.24 2.93 10.09
CA LEU A 29 -3.76 3.89 9.11
C LEU A 29 -3.67 3.25 7.72
N GLY A 30 -4.70 2.50 7.35
CA GLY A 30 -4.78 1.75 6.10
C GLY A 30 -5.59 2.44 5.02
N ILE A 31 -5.72 1.78 3.86
CA ILE A 31 -6.42 2.36 2.70
C ILE A 31 -7.89 2.68 3.02
N PHE A 32 -8.58 1.81 3.76
CA PHE A 32 -9.97 2.05 4.17
C PHE A 32 -10.10 3.28 5.08
N ASP A 33 -9.19 3.41 6.05
CA ASP A 33 -9.15 4.55 6.97
C ASP A 33 -8.91 5.87 6.21
N TYR A 34 -8.02 5.87 5.20
CA TYR A 34 -7.83 7.02 4.32
C TYR A 34 -9.06 7.35 3.48
N MET A 35 -9.73 6.34 2.89
CA MET A 35 -10.92 6.59 2.06
C MET A 35 -12.06 7.18 2.89
N GLN A 36 -12.29 6.67 4.11
CA GLN A 36 -13.29 7.26 5.01
C GLN A 36 -12.95 8.71 5.36
N TRP A 37 -11.69 8.99 5.71
CA TRP A 37 -11.29 10.36 6.03
C TRP A 37 -11.44 11.31 4.83
N ILE A 38 -11.11 10.86 3.62
CA ILE A 38 -11.27 11.62 2.38
C ILE A 38 -12.74 11.94 2.11
N GLU A 39 -13.62 10.95 2.30
CA GLU A 39 -15.08 11.14 2.20
C GLU A 39 -15.59 12.15 3.24
N ASP A 40 -15.20 11.99 4.51
CA ASP A 40 -15.66 12.82 5.63
C ASP A 40 -15.37 14.32 5.43
N VAL A 41 -14.28 14.65 4.73
CA VAL A 41 -13.88 16.05 4.48
C VAL A 41 -14.07 16.51 3.04
N GLY A 42 -14.71 15.71 2.19
CA GLY A 42 -15.04 16.07 0.81
C GLY A 42 -13.83 16.26 -0.10
N MET A 43 -12.75 15.51 0.12
CA MET A 43 -11.54 15.54 -0.71
C MET A 43 -11.66 14.57 -1.91
N ILE A 44 -10.71 14.66 -2.84
CA ILE A 44 -10.56 13.71 -3.96
C ILE A 44 -9.23 12.96 -3.78
N PRO A 45 -9.23 11.61 -3.82
CA PRO A 45 -7.99 10.85 -3.72
C PRO A 45 -7.20 10.92 -5.04
N ILE A 46 -5.89 11.16 -4.93
CA ILE A 46 -4.93 10.82 -6.00
C ILE A 46 -4.12 9.63 -5.50
N MET A 47 -4.59 8.43 -5.84
CA MET A 47 -4.08 7.18 -5.28
C MET A 47 -2.90 6.64 -6.08
N ALA A 48 -1.80 6.35 -5.39
CA ALA A 48 -0.65 5.67 -5.98
C ALA A 48 -0.80 4.14 -5.90
N VAL A 49 -0.23 3.46 -6.90
CA VAL A 49 0.00 2.01 -6.89
C VAL A 49 1.49 1.74 -6.97
N TRP A 50 1.94 0.62 -6.40
CA TRP A 50 3.36 0.25 -6.46
C TRP A 50 3.71 -0.26 -7.87
N SER A 51 4.77 0.28 -8.48
CA SER A 51 5.04 0.14 -9.91
C SER A 51 6.33 -0.62 -10.23
N GLY A 52 6.68 -1.66 -9.48
CA GLY A 52 7.81 -2.53 -9.83
C GLY A 52 9.18 -2.09 -9.31
N TYR A 53 9.30 -0.96 -8.59
CA TYR A 53 10.58 -0.41 -8.13
C TYR A 53 10.63 -0.17 -6.62
N SER A 54 11.78 -0.39 -5.99
CA SER A 54 12.03 -0.14 -4.57
C SER A 54 13.30 0.69 -4.34
N LEU A 55 13.32 1.45 -3.23
CA LEU A 55 14.40 2.39 -2.89
C LEU A 55 15.76 1.74 -2.58
N ASN A 56 15.83 0.42 -2.53
CA ASN A 56 17.07 -0.35 -2.51
C ASN A 56 17.68 -0.55 -3.92
N ASN A 57 17.28 0.29 -4.89
CA ASN A 57 17.72 0.24 -6.29
C ASN A 57 17.38 -1.08 -7.01
N VAL A 58 16.23 -1.67 -6.67
CA VAL A 58 15.74 -2.90 -7.32
C VAL A 58 14.52 -2.58 -8.17
N ALA A 59 14.66 -2.81 -9.48
CA ALA A 59 13.56 -2.88 -10.44
C ALA A 59 13.25 -4.34 -10.75
N LEU A 60 11.97 -4.71 -10.76
CA LEU A 60 11.56 -6.04 -11.20
C LEU A 60 11.72 -6.20 -12.72
N ALA A 61 12.09 -7.40 -13.15
CA ALA A 61 12.02 -7.76 -14.56
C ALA A 61 10.56 -7.77 -15.03
N GLU A 62 10.34 -7.40 -16.29
CA GLU A 62 9.00 -7.31 -16.91
C GLU A 62 8.20 -8.61 -16.73
N ALA A 63 8.84 -9.76 -16.96
CA ALA A 63 8.24 -11.09 -16.81
C ALA A 63 7.73 -11.40 -15.39
N SER A 64 8.17 -10.65 -14.37
CA SER A 64 7.75 -10.81 -12.99
C SER A 64 6.67 -9.82 -12.55
N LEU A 65 6.22 -8.91 -13.41
CA LEU A 65 5.29 -7.84 -13.02
C LEU A 65 3.85 -8.31 -12.83
N GLN A 66 3.44 -9.40 -13.48
CA GLN A 66 2.03 -9.81 -13.55
C GLN A 66 1.32 -9.89 -12.18
N PRO A 67 1.89 -10.47 -11.12
CA PRO A 67 1.22 -10.53 -9.81
C PRO A 67 1.01 -9.14 -9.19
N TYR A 68 1.92 -8.20 -9.44
CA TYR A 68 1.87 -6.84 -8.90
C TYR A 68 0.92 -5.94 -9.68
N ILE A 69 0.79 -6.17 -10.99
CA ILE A 69 -0.26 -5.57 -11.82
C ILE A 69 -1.62 -6.01 -11.29
N GLN A 70 -1.82 -7.30 -11.02
CA GLN A 70 -3.07 -7.80 -10.45
C GLN A 70 -3.34 -7.17 -9.08
N GLN A 71 -2.33 -7.12 -8.20
CA GLN A 71 -2.50 -6.49 -6.88
C GLN A 71 -2.89 -5.01 -6.98
N ALA A 72 -2.44 -4.30 -8.01
CA ALA A 72 -2.84 -2.91 -8.26
C ALA A 72 -4.26 -2.79 -8.82
N ILE A 73 -4.74 -3.77 -9.60
CA ILE A 73 -6.14 -3.86 -10.05
C ILE A 73 -7.07 -4.16 -8.88
N ASP A 74 -6.63 -4.99 -7.92
CA ASP A 74 -7.44 -5.39 -6.77
C ASP A 74 -7.58 -4.28 -5.70
N GLN A 75 -6.77 -3.22 -5.80
CA GLN A 75 -6.74 -2.09 -4.86
C GLN A 75 -7.96 -1.18 -5.02
#